data_AF-A0A1H3CQ70-F1
#
_entry.id   AF-A0A1H3CQ70-F1
#
_cell.length_a   1.000
_cell.length_b   1.000
_cell.length_c   1.000
_cell.angle_alpha   90.00
_cell.angle_beta   90.00
_cell.angle_gamma   90.00
#
_symmetry.space_group_name_H-M   'P 1'
#
loop_
_entity.id
_entity.type
_entity.pdbx_description
1 polymer ?
#
loop_
_entity_poly.entity_id
_entity_poly.type
_entity_poly.pdbx_seq_one_letter_code
_entity_poly.pdbx_strand_id
1 'polypeptide(L)' 'MVVGDSGIPSIIGWLLAREERANDDRMLALLEPHRPHRYRVLRLAMAAGVHPPRGRRTDIRRH' A
#
# COMPACT_ATOMS: atom_id res chain seq x y z
N MET A 1 -6.85 -11.07 12.69
CA MET A 1 -6.25 -10.16 11.70
C MET A 1 -6.01 -8.85 12.41
N VAL A 2 -4.78 -8.63 12.89
CA VAL A 2 -4.45 -7.45 13.71
C VAL A 2 -4.44 -6.23 12.80
N VAL A 3 -5.33 -5.29 13.08
CA VAL A 3 -5.28 -3.92 12.58
C VAL A 3 -4.03 -3.29 13.20
N GLY A 4 -2.99 -3.08 12.42
CA GLY A 4 -1.69 -2.62 12.94
C GLY A 4 -0.50 -2.78 11.99
N ASP A 5 -0.64 -3.60 10.93
CA ASP A 5 0.41 -3.72 9.91
C ASP A 5 0.39 -2.52 8.95
N SER A 6 0.93 -1.41 9.44
CA SER A 6 0.88 -0.07 8.86
C SER A 6 1.67 0.07 7.54
N GLY A 7 2.10 -1.05 6.95
CA GLY A 7 2.93 -1.10 5.76
C GLY A 7 2.21 -1.49 4.48
N ILE A 8 1.07 -2.20 4.54
CA ILE A 8 0.41 -2.74 3.34
C ILE A 8 -0.02 -1.62 2.38
N PRO A 9 -0.72 -0.56 2.85
CA PRO A 9 -1.08 0.55 1.97
C PRO A 9 0.14 1.19 1.32
N SER A 10 1.20 1.47 2.09
CA SER A 10 2.45 2.06 1.59
C SER A 10 3.20 1.14 0.62
N ILE A 11 3.17 -0.18 0.79
CA ILE A 11 3.73 -1.16 -0.17
C ILE A 11 2.97 -1.09 -1.49
N ILE A 12 1.62 -1.02 -1.44
CA ILE A 12 0.79 -0.95 -2.63
C ILE A 12 0.94 0.41 -3.33
N GLY A 13 0.94 1.51 -2.57
CA GLY A 13 1.24 2.85 -3.08
C GLY A 13 2.60 2.91 -3.76
N TRP A 14 3.61 2.29 -3.16
CA TRP A 14 4.95 2.26 -3.73
C TRP A 14 5.04 1.41 -5.00
N LEU A 15 4.44 0.22 -5.00
CA LEU A 15 4.51 -0.70 -6.13
C LEU A 15 3.72 -0.19 -7.34
N LEU A 16 2.52 0.35 -7.11
CA LEU A 16 1.60 0.71 -8.19
C LEU A 16 1.70 2.19 -8.61
N ALA A 17 2.06 3.08 -7.69
CA ALA A 17 2.08 4.53 -7.93
C ALA A 17 3.41 5.20 -7.58
N ARG A 18 4.42 4.45 -7.10
CA ARG A 18 5.69 5.00 -6.55
C ARG A 18 5.46 6.02 -5.44
N GLU A 19 4.33 5.92 -4.75
CA GLU A 19 3.99 6.73 -3.59
C GLU A 19 4.67 6.16 -2.36
N GLU A 20 5.53 6.95 -1.70
CA GLU A 20 6.21 6.54 -0.47
C GLU A 20 5.23 6.29 0.68
N ARG A 21 4.07 6.96 0.64
CA ARG A 21 3.00 6.82 1.62
C ARG A 21 1.66 6.72 0.95
N ALA A 22 0.91 5.70 1.33
CA ALA A 22 -0.50 5.57 0.99
C ALA A 22 -1.25 5.14 2.25
N ASN A 23 -2.53 5.53 2.31
CA ASN A 23 -3.48 5.09 3.32
C ASN A 23 -4.43 4.03 2.73
N ASP A 24 -5.33 3.50 3.54
CA ASP A 24 -6.24 2.44 3.12
C ASP A 24 -7.14 2.89 1.95
N ASP A 25 -7.64 4.13 1.95
CA ASP A 25 -8.45 4.67 0.85
C ASP A 25 -7.66 4.73 -0.46
N ARG A 26 -6.39 5.18 -0.39
CA ARG A 26 -5.52 5.23 -1.56
C ARG A 26 -5.17 3.84 -2.06
N MET A 27 -4.90 2.90 -1.17
CA MET A 27 -4.71 1.49 -1.52
C MET A 27 -5.94 0.93 -2.24
N LEU A 28 -7.15 1.19 -1.73
CA LEU A 28 -8.39 0.74 -2.36
C LEU A 28 -8.57 1.37 -3.75
N ALA A 29 -8.32 2.67 -3.89
CA ALA A 29 -8.38 3.35 -5.18
C ALA A 29 -7.38 2.76 -6.20
N LEU A 30 -6.18 2.39 -5.76
CA LEU A 30 -5.17 1.74 -6.60
C LEU A 30 -5.53 0.29 -6.96
N LEU A 31 -6.25 -0.42 -6.09
CA LEU A 31 -6.68 -1.80 -6.34
C LEU A 31 -7.98 -1.90 -7.14
N GLU A 32 -8.77 -0.82 -7.23
CA GLU A 32 -10.07 -0.80 -7.90
C GLU A 32 -10.00 -1.26 -9.37
N PRO A 33 -9.03 -0.80 -10.19
CA PRO A 33 -8.89 -1.25 -11.59
C PRO A 33 -8.54 -2.72 -11.72
N HIS A 34 -8.07 -3.37 -10.66
CA HIS A 34 -7.65 -4.77 -10.67
C HIS A 34 -8.75 -5.73 -10.22
N ARG A 35 -10.00 -5.28 -10.06
CA ARG A 35 -11.12 -6.20 -9.81
C ARG A 35 -11.29 -7.18 -10.98
N PRO A 36 -11.61 -8.46 -10.70
CA PRO A 36 -11.84 -9.08 -9.39
C PRO A 36 -10.55 -9.55 -8.68
N HIS A 37 -9.38 -9.37 -9.29
CA HIS A 37 -8.08 -9.90 -8.87
C HIS A 37 -7.33 -9.11 -7.79
N ARG A 38 -7.99 -8.16 -7.09
CA ARG A 38 -7.38 -7.34 -6.03
C ARG A 38 -6.57 -8.15 -5.00
N TYR A 39 -7.06 -9.33 -4.61
CA TYR A 39 -6.38 -10.20 -3.66
C TYR A 39 -5.10 -10.84 -4.23
N ARG A 40 -5.09 -11.15 -5.53
CA ARG A 40 -3.87 -11.65 -6.21
C ARG A 40 -2.82 -10.55 -6.28
N VAL A 41 -3.21 -9.32 -6.60
CA VAL A 41 -2.29 -8.17 -6.63
C VAL A 41 -1.69 -7.91 -5.24
N LEU A 42 -2.52 -7.90 -4.19
CA LEU A 42 -2.04 -7.80 -2.80
C LEU A 42 -1.02 -8.90 -2.46
N ARG A 43 -1.33 -10.15 -2.78
CA ARG A 43 -0.42 -11.29 -2.50
C ARG A 43 0.89 -11.20 -3.28
N LEU A 44 0.84 -10.83 -4.55
CA LEU A 44 2.03 -10.66 -5.38
C LEU A 44 2.89 -9.50 -4.87
N ALA A 45 2.26 -8.39 -4.47
CA ALA A 45 2.96 -7.25 -3.89
C ALA A 45 3.70 -7.63 -2.60
N MET A 46 3.06 -8.39 -1.70
CA MET A 46 3.71 -8.90 -0.49
C MET A 46 4.82 -9.91 -0.80
N ALA A 47 4.62 -10.78 -1.80
CA ALA A 47 5.61 -11.79 -2.19
C ALA A 47 6.83 -11.19 -2.92
N ALA A 48 6.68 -10.04 -3.58
CA ALA A 48 7.76 -9.37 -4.28
C ALA A 48 8.84 -8.81 -3.34
N GLY A 49 8.56 -8.69 -2.03
CA GLY A 49 9.51 -8.17 -1.04
C GLY A 49 9.93 -6.71 -1.30
N VAL A 50 9.20 -5.99 -2.15
CA VAL A 50 9.48 -4.59 -2.47
C VAL A 50 8.83 -3.72 -1.41
N HIS A 51 9.66 -2.94 -0.72
CA HIS A 51 9.22 -1.99 0.28
C HIS A 51 9.51 -0.56 -0.16
N PRO A 52 8.66 0.42 0.23
CA PRO A 52 9.01 1.81 0.06
C PRO A 52 10.33 2.12 0.78
N PRO A 53 11.12 3.09 0.28
CA PRO A 53 12.26 3.61 1.02
C PRO A 53 11.78 4.07 2.41
N ARG A 54 12.60 3.87 3.44
CA ARG A 54 12.28 4.32 4.79
C ARG A 54 12.42 5.85 4.87
N GLY A 55 11.45 6.57 4.35
CA GLY A 55 11.34 8.01 4.51
C GLY A 55 11.24 8.40 5.98
N ARG A 56 11.81 9.55 6.33
CA ARG A 56 11.67 10.16 7.65
C ARG A 56 10.17 10.22 7.99
N ARG A 57 9.78 9.75 9.18
CA ARG A 57 8.39 9.76 9.71
C ARG A 57 7.92 11.20 9.94
N THR A 58 7.70 11.96 8.87
CA THR A 58 7.08 13.28 8.90
C THR A 58 5.58 13.09 8.74
N ASP A 59 4.88 12.86 9.84
CA ASP A 59 3.43 13.04 10.05
C ASP A 59 2.55 13.13 8.79
N ILE A 60 1.87 12.04 8.44
CA ILE A 60 0.73 12.10 7.51
C ILE A 60 -0.46 12.65 8.29
N ARG A 61 -0.61 13.97 8.14
CA ARG A 61 -1.74 14.79 8.59
C ARG A 61 -3.07 14.08 8.27
N ARG A 62 -3.82 13.74 9.32
CA ARG A 62 -5.24 13.34 9.23
C ARG A 62 -6.04 14.48 8.59
N HIS A 63 -6.87 14.15 7.62
CA HIS A 63 -8.06 14.91 7.25
C HIS A 63 -9.26 13.96 7.30
#